data_AF-A0A1Y4MJW2-F1
#
_entry.id   AF-A0A1Y4MJW2-F1
#
_cell.length_a   1.000
_cell.length_b   1.000
_cell.length_c   1.000
_cell.angle_alpha   90.00
_cell.angle_beta   90.00
_cell.angle_gamma   90.00
#
_symmetry.space_group_name_H-M   'P 1'
#
loop_
_entity.id
_entity.type
_entity.pdbx_description
1 polymer ?
#
loop_
_entity_poly.entity_id
_entity_poly.type
_entity_poly.pdbx_seq_one_letter_code
_entity_poly.pdbx_strand_id
1 'polypeptide(L)'
;MSSTYMQLKNNLNYLKLSQMNENLDEMLDYITRNNLSFTEGLIKLTQIEIDHREKNMVKSMVKVGAFPHHKELRDFDFQSSINKQQILDFETLRFIENCENIVFLGNSGV
;
A
#
# COMPACT_ATOMS: atom_id res chain seq x y z
N MET A 1 -33.71 -10.80 0.21
CA MET A 1 -32.65 -9.77 0.10
C MET A 1 -32.73 -9.14 -1.27
N SER A 2 -32.73 -7.82 -1.36
CA SER A 2 -33.17 -7.07 -2.54
C SER A 2 -32.29 -7.33 -3.76
N SER A 3 -32.94 -7.52 -4.92
CA SER A 3 -32.29 -7.73 -6.23
C SER A 3 -31.18 -6.71 -6.50
N THR A 4 -31.34 -5.46 -6.08
CA THR A 4 -30.35 -4.37 -6.23
C THR A 4 -29.06 -4.60 -5.46
N TYR A 5 -29.12 -5.10 -4.23
CA TYR A 5 -27.93 -5.37 -3.43
C TYR A 5 -27.12 -6.53 -4.03
N MET A 6 -27.80 -7.58 -4.48
CA MET A 6 -27.15 -8.71 -5.15
C MET A 6 -26.55 -8.29 -6.50
N GLN A 7 -27.23 -7.40 -7.25
CA GLN A 7 -26.70 -6.80 -8.47
C GLN A 7 -25.44 -5.97 -8.19
N LEU A 8 -25.41 -5.19 -7.10
CA LEU A 8 -24.22 -4.46 -6.69
C LEU A 8 -23.05 -5.40 -6.38
N LYS A 9 -23.26 -6.46 -5.58
CA LYS A 9 -22.21 -7.46 -5.29
C LYS A 9 -21.69 -8.12 -6.57
N ASN A 10 -22.57 -8.43 -7.52
CA ASN A 10 -22.18 -9.00 -8.81
C ASN A 10 -21.35 -8.00 -9.64
N ASN A 11 -21.74 -6.72 -9.69
CA ASN A 11 -20.99 -5.68 -10.38
C ASN A 11 -19.59 -5.50 -9.78
N LEU A 12 -19.48 -5.44 -8.43
CA LEU A 12 -18.20 -5.32 -7.74
C LEU A 12 -17.29 -6.52 -8.03
N ASN A 13 -17.85 -7.73 -8.05
CA ASN A 13 -17.10 -8.94 -8.41
C ASN A 13 -16.61 -8.89 -9.87
N TYR A 14 -17.47 -8.51 -10.82
CA TYR A 14 -17.11 -8.35 -12.23
C TYR A 14 -15.98 -7.34 -12.43
N LEU A 15 -16.02 -6.21 -11.72
CA LEU A 15 -14.99 -5.17 -11.74
C LEU A 15 -13.71 -5.55 -10.95
N LYS A 16 -13.69 -6.74 -10.34
CA LYS A 16 -12.59 -7.21 -9.48
C LYS A 16 -12.30 -6.25 -8.33
N LEU A 17 -13.36 -5.75 -7.69
CA LEU A 17 -13.32 -4.91 -6.50
C LEU A 17 -13.62 -5.79 -5.27
N SER A 18 -12.72 -6.74 -5.00
CA SER A 18 -12.98 -7.79 -4.01
C SER A 18 -13.10 -7.24 -2.59
N GLN A 19 -12.24 -6.28 -2.23
CA GLN A 19 -12.28 -5.70 -0.89
C GLN A 19 -13.49 -4.81 -0.69
N MET A 20 -13.91 -4.06 -1.72
CA MET A 20 -15.19 -3.36 -1.64
C MET A 20 -16.36 -4.30 -1.36
N ASN A 21 -16.38 -5.47 -2.02
CA ASN A 21 -17.48 -6.42 -1.89
C ASN A 21 -17.51 -7.08 -0.51
N GLU A 22 -16.33 -7.40 0.03
CA GLU A 22 -16.16 -7.96 1.38
C GLU A 22 -16.55 -6.96 2.47
N ASN A 23 -16.21 -5.67 2.29
CA ASN A 23 -16.44 -4.62 3.28
C ASN A 23 -17.77 -3.87 3.08
N LEU A 24 -18.56 -4.24 2.07
CA LEU A 24 -19.78 -3.51 1.70
C LEU A 24 -20.79 -3.43 2.86
N ASP A 25 -21.02 -4.56 3.53
CA ASP A 25 -22.01 -4.66 4.62
C ASP A 25 -21.62 -3.80 5.82
N GLU A 26 -20.36 -3.93 6.27
CA GLU A 26 -19.81 -3.11 7.35
C GLU A 26 -19.84 -1.62 6.99
N MET A 27 -19.53 -1.27 5.74
CA MET A 27 -19.54 0.11 5.28
C MET A 27 -20.96 0.70 5.28
N LEU A 28 -21.99 -0.06 4.90
CA LEU A 28 -23.39 0.39 4.94
C LEU A 28 -23.85 0.68 6.38
N ASP A 29 -23.50 -0.20 7.32
CA ASP A 29 -23.76 0.00 8.74
C ASP A 29 -23.01 1.23 9.28
N TYR A 30 -21.76 1.41 8.86
CA TYR A 30 -20.94 2.53 9.25
C TYR A 30 -21.46 3.87 8.71
N ILE A 31 -21.90 3.93 7.45
CA ILE A 31 -22.53 5.12 6.85
C ILE A 31 -23.76 5.51 7.66
N THR A 32 -24.62 4.52 7.97
CA THR A 32 -25.86 4.74 8.72
C THR A 32 -25.58 5.22 10.14
N ARG A 33 -24.63 4.59 10.83
CA ARG A 33 -24.27 4.93 12.22
C ARG A 33 -23.64 6.32 12.35
N ASN A 34 -22.80 6.71 11.41
CA ASN A 34 -22.07 7.98 11.46
C ASN A 34 -22.75 9.09 10.63
N ASN A 35 -23.93 8.81 10.08
CA ASN A 35 -24.71 9.72 9.25
C ASN A 35 -23.88 10.35 8.11
N LEU A 36 -23.06 9.53 7.45
CA LEU A 36 -22.21 9.96 6.35
C LEU A 36 -23.02 10.16 5.08
N SER A 37 -22.59 11.10 4.25
CA SER A 37 -23.11 11.21 2.89
C SER A 37 -22.74 9.97 2.07
N PHE A 38 -23.53 9.70 1.02
CA PHE A 38 -23.23 8.64 0.05
C PHE A 38 -21.81 8.77 -0.54
N THR A 39 -21.40 9.99 -0.86
CA THR A 39 -20.07 10.28 -1.43
C THR A 39 -18.95 9.97 -0.44
N GLU A 40 -19.08 10.34 0.83
CA GLU A 40 -18.08 10.01 1.86
C GLU A 40 -17.98 8.49 2.08
N GLY A 41 -19.12 7.81 2.06
CA GLY A 41 -19.16 6.36 2.17
C GLY A 41 -18.48 5.68 0.98
N LEU A 42 -18.75 6.15 -0.24
CA LEU A 42 -18.14 5.63 -1.44
C LEU A 42 -16.63 5.88 -1.48
N ILE A 43 -16.17 7.07 -1.08
CA ILE A 43 -14.74 7.40 -0.97
C ILE A 43 -14.05 6.42 -0.02
N LYS A 44 -14.62 6.19 1.18
CA LYS A 44 -14.06 5.23 2.14
C LYS A 44 -13.98 3.82 1.57
N LEU A 45 -15.05 3.35 0.92
CA LEU A 45 -15.07 2.03 0.29
C LEU A 45 -14.02 1.92 -0.83
N THR A 46 -13.85 2.97 -1.65
CA THR A 46 -12.82 3.02 -2.69
C THR A 46 -11.42 3.03 -2.12
N GLN A 47 -11.20 3.72 -1.01
CA GLN A 47 -9.88 3.78 -0.37
C GLN A 47 -9.44 2.40 0.12
N ILE A 48 -10.35 1.62 0.72
CA ILE A 48 -10.07 0.25 1.16
C ILE A 48 -9.54 -0.61 0.00
N GLU A 49 -10.18 -0.52 -1.16
CA GLU A 49 -9.77 -1.26 -2.35
C GLU A 49 -8.44 -0.77 -2.93
N ILE A 50 -8.22 0.55 -2.98
CA ILE A 50 -6.96 1.15 -3.43
C ILE A 50 -5.80 0.69 -2.54
N ASP A 51 -5.94 0.81 -1.23
CA ASP A 51 -4.91 0.40 -0.26
C ASP A 51 -4.55 -1.08 -0.42
N HIS A 52 -5.55 -1.93 -0.68
CA HIS A 52 -5.32 -3.36 -0.90
C HIS A 52 -4.57 -3.63 -2.22
N ARG A 53 -4.96 -2.94 -3.30
CA ARG A 53 -4.28 -3.05 -4.60
C ARG A 53 -2.83 -2.60 -4.51
N GLU A 54 -2.55 -1.49 -3.83
CA GLU A 54 -1.19 -0.99 -3.61
C GLU A 54 -0.36 -1.98 -2.79
N LYS A 55 -0.90 -2.49 -1.67
CA LYS A 55 -0.23 -3.52 -0.86
C LYS A 55 0.08 -4.79 -1.67
N ASN A 56 -0.86 -5.26 -2.48
CA ASN A 56 -0.65 -6.44 -3.32
C ASN A 56 0.35 -6.19 -4.45
N MET A 57 0.35 -4.98 -5.03
CA MET A 57 1.33 -4.58 -6.03
C MET A 57 2.74 -4.61 -5.45
N VAL A 58 2.96 -3.96 -4.29
CA VAL A 58 4.26 -3.97 -3.60
C VAL A 58 4.72 -5.39 -3.31
N LYS A 59 3.86 -6.23 -2.72
CA LYS A 59 4.17 -7.65 -2.45
C LYS A 59 4.52 -8.43 -3.72
N SER A 60 3.80 -8.18 -4.81
CA SER A 60 4.04 -8.85 -6.09
C SER A 60 5.38 -8.43 -6.69
N MET A 61 5.74 -7.15 -6.62
CA MET A 61 7.03 -6.67 -7.11
C MET A 61 8.20 -7.25 -6.32
N VAL A 62 8.09 -7.32 -4.98
CA VAL A 62 9.10 -7.98 -4.14
C VAL A 62 9.23 -9.46 -4.49
N LYS A 63 8.10 -10.16 -4.71
CA LYS A 63 8.11 -11.57 -5.12
C LYS A 63 8.77 -11.78 -6.49
N VAL A 64 8.49 -10.90 -7.47
CA VAL A 64 9.09 -10.95 -8.81
C VAL A 64 10.60 -10.66 -8.76
N GLY A 65 11.05 -9.80 -7.85
CA GLY A 65 12.48 -9.53 -7.62
C GLY A 65 13.28 -10.75 -7.17
N ALA A 66 12.62 -11.85 -6.76
CA ALA A 66 13.24 -13.13 -6.39
C ALA A 66 14.39 -12.98 -5.37
N PHE A 67 14.28 -11.99 -4.47
CA PHE A 67 15.29 -11.76 -3.44
C PHE A 67 15.42 -12.99 -2.53
N PRO A 68 16.64 -13.46 -2.21
CA PRO A 68 16.85 -14.65 -1.39
C PRO A 68 16.36 -14.47 0.05
N HIS A 69 16.31 -13.24 0.53
CA HIS A 69 15.82 -12.87 1.85
C HIS A 69 15.00 -11.58 1.76
N HIS A 70 13.93 -11.50 2.55
CA HIS A 70 13.20 -10.25 2.77
C HIS A 70 13.95 -9.46 3.85
N LYS A 71 14.67 -8.42 3.46
CA LYS A 71 15.36 -7.51 4.38
C LYS A 71 14.88 -6.08 4.13
N GLU A 72 14.48 -5.41 5.19
CA GLU A 72 14.16 -4.00 5.19
C GLU A 72 15.31 -3.20 5.83
N LEU A 73 15.32 -1.88 5.66
CA LEU A 73 16.37 -1.04 6.23
C LEU A 73 16.40 -1.07 7.77
N ARG A 74 15.25 -1.30 8.41
CA ARG A 74 15.16 -1.54 9.87
C ARG A 74 15.87 -2.82 10.33
N ASP A 75 16.06 -3.79 9.43
CA ASP A 75 16.79 -5.04 9.70
C ASP A 75 18.30 -4.89 9.46
N PHE A 76 18.74 -3.70 9.04
CA PHE A 76 20.14 -3.41 8.75
C PHE A 76 20.88 -2.99 10.03
N ASP A 77 21.91 -3.76 10.37
CA ASP A 77 22.83 -3.42 11.45
C ASP A 77 23.90 -2.46 10.92
N PHE A 78 23.71 -1.17 11.18
CA PHE A 78 24.57 -0.11 10.65
C PHE A 78 25.96 -0.17 11.30
N GLN A 79 26.98 -0.39 10.48
CA GLN A 79 28.37 -0.25 10.89
C GLN A 79 28.69 1.21 11.27
N SER A 80 29.65 1.40 12.18
CA SER A 80 30.05 2.72 12.68
C SER A 80 30.63 3.65 11.60
N SER A 81 31.10 3.11 10.49
CA SER A 81 31.59 3.85 9.32
C SER A 81 30.46 4.45 8.45
N ILE A 82 29.21 4.00 8.62
CA ILE A 82 28.09 4.42 7.79
C ILE A 82 27.31 5.53 8.51
N ASN A 83 27.07 6.64 7.81
CA ASN A 83 26.20 7.69 8.32
C ASN A 83 24.72 7.25 8.26
N LYS A 84 24.23 6.69 9.37
CA LYS A 84 22.84 6.23 9.49
C LYS A 84 21.81 7.32 9.20
N GLN A 85 22.04 8.57 9.62
CA GLN A 85 21.08 9.65 9.39
C GLN A 85 20.93 9.96 7.90
N GLN A 86 22.03 9.94 7.16
CA GLN A 86 21.99 10.13 5.70
C GLN A 86 21.22 9.00 5.01
N ILE A 87 21.45 7.76 5.42
CA ILE A 87 20.74 6.60 4.86
C ILE A 87 19.24 6.67 5.15
N LEU A 88 18.85 7.10 6.36
CA LEU A 88 17.44 7.32 6.69
C LEU A 88 16.81 8.49 5.90
N ASP A 89 17.57 9.54 5.58
CA ASP A 89 17.07 10.62 4.72
C ASP A 89 16.74 10.10 3.30
N PHE A 90 17.49 9.12 2.78
CA PHE A 90 17.18 8.48 1.51
C PHE A 90 15.85 7.70 1.51
N GLU A 91 15.37 7.22 2.66
CA GLU A 91 14.03 6.59 2.75
C GLU A 91 12.89 7.57 2.39
N THR A 92 13.14 8.88 2.50
CA THR A 92 12.15 9.90 2.11
C THR A 92 11.98 10.03 0.60
N LEU A 93 12.87 9.42 -0.19
CA LEU A 93 12.90 9.48 -1.65
C LEU A 93 13.05 10.90 -2.25
N ARG A 94 13.39 11.92 -1.43
CA ARG A 94 13.54 13.31 -1.88
C ARG A 94 14.57 13.49 -3.00
N PHE A 95 15.61 12.64 -3.02
CA PHE A 95 16.61 12.65 -4.08
C PHE A 95 16.00 12.37 -5.48
N ILE A 96 14.87 11.64 -5.56
CA ILE A 96 14.15 11.42 -6.82
C ILE A 96 13.49 12.72 -7.27
N GLU A 97 12.80 13.43 -6.37
CA GLU A 97 12.16 14.72 -6.67
C GLU A 97 13.19 15.77 -7.10
N ASN A 98 14.35 15.78 -6.46
CA ASN A 98 15.46 16.68 -6.76
C ASN A 98 16.28 16.27 -8.00
N CYS A 99 16.01 15.10 -8.59
CA CYS A 99 16.83 14.53 -9.68
C CYS A 99 18.32 14.38 -9.30
N GLU A 100 18.61 14.00 -8.05
CA GLU A 100 19.95 13.81 -7.51
C GLU A 100 20.40 12.35 -7.66
N ASN A 101 21.69 12.15 -7.98
CA ASN A 101 22.28 10.81 -8.08
C ASN A 101 22.89 10.39 -6.74
N ILE A 102 22.55 9.20 -6.26
CA ILE A 102 23.19 8.58 -5.09
C ILE A 102 24.23 7.57 -5.57
N VAL A 103 25.47 7.72 -5.10
CA VAL A 103 26.57 6.81 -5.40
C VAL A 103 27.13 6.27 -4.09
N PHE A 104 27.06 4.95 -3.90
CA PHE A 104 27.69 4.26 -2.77
C PHE A 104 29.12 3.88 -3.13
N LEU A 105 30.09 4.37 -2.34
CA LEU A 105 31.52 4.08 -2.52
C LEU A 105 32.07 3.49 -1.22
N GLY A 106 32.72 2.33 -1.33
CA GLY A 106 33.26 1.61 -0.17
C GLY A 106 34.02 0.36 -0.59
N ASN A 107 34.77 -0.21 0.35
CA ASN A 107 35.39 -1.53 0.15
C ASN A 107 34.31 -2.61 0.07
N SER A 108 34.59 -3.74 -0.59
CA SER A 108 33.64 -4.84 -0.63
C SER A 108 33.41 -5.40 0.77
N GLY A 109 32.14 -5.54 1.18
CA GLY A 109 31.76 -6.07 2.50
C GLY A 109 31.55 -5.03 3.61
N VAL A 110 31.66 -3.74 3.29
CA VAL A 110 31.19 -2.62 4.12
C VAL A 110 30.02 -1.89 3.46
#